data_AF-A0A3D3T3U5-F1
#
_entry.id   AF-A0A3D3T3U5-F1
#
_cell.length_a   1.000
_cell.length_b   1.000
_cell.length_c   1.000
_cell.angle_alpha   90.00
_cell.angle_beta   90.00
_cell.angle_gamma   90.00
#
_symmetry.space_group_name_H-M   'P 1'
#
loop_
_entity.id
_entity.type
_entity.pdbx_description
1 polymer ?
#
loop_
_entity_poly.entity_id
_entity_poly.type
_entity_poly.pdbx_seq_one_letter_code
_entity_poly.pdbx_strand_id
1 'polypeptide(L)'
;MNSFVKFGGIVALVCLIFGTEAMAEHPGKPLLTVKQLMNAVITPTTGSIWGASDLKTDAQWQTVEHAALAVIAAGNLLSSGGAGEGEVAMAANGEWQTYNNQMIDAARQVIEAVKARDEDKLFEVGNNALYPPCEACHQTYQKR
;
A
#
# COMPACT_ATOMS: atom_id res chain seq x y z
N MET A 1 80.41 -2.47 18.52
CA MET A 1 80.17 -1.04 18.26
C MET A 1 78.93 -0.94 17.39
N ASN A 2 77.94 -0.22 17.88
CA ASN A 2 76.55 -0.12 17.41
C ASN A 2 76.35 -0.14 15.89
N SER A 3 75.33 -0.89 15.43
CA SER A 3 74.14 -0.20 14.92
C SER A 3 72.93 -1.13 14.86
N PHE A 4 71.93 -0.81 15.68
CA PHE A 4 70.55 -1.23 15.56
C PHE A 4 69.96 -0.66 14.27
N VAL A 5 69.33 -1.47 13.44
CA VAL A 5 68.24 -1.01 12.55
C VAL A 5 67.09 -2.00 12.61
N LYS A 6 65.91 -1.43 12.74
CA LYS A 6 64.70 -1.94 13.37
C LYS A 6 63.92 -2.89 12.46
N PHE A 7 63.39 -3.95 13.06
CA PHE A 7 62.20 -4.67 12.60
C PHE A 7 61.05 -3.66 12.43
N GLY A 8 60.71 -3.32 11.18
CA GLY A 8 59.52 -2.54 10.83
C GLY A 8 58.53 -3.47 10.16
N GLY A 9 57.55 -3.94 10.94
CA GLY A 9 56.56 -4.91 10.50
C GLY A 9 55.75 -4.41 9.29
N ILE A 10 55.71 -5.23 8.25
CA ILE A 10 54.65 -5.15 7.25
C ILE A 10 53.43 -5.81 7.89
N VAL A 11 52.65 -4.99 8.61
CA VAL A 11 51.26 -5.37 8.94
C VAL A 11 50.49 -5.27 7.63
N ALA A 12 50.32 -6.42 6.98
CA ALA A 12 49.36 -6.56 5.89
C ALA A 12 47.97 -6.32 6.48
N LEU A 13 47.49 -5.08 6.35
CA LEU A 13 46.11 -4.70 6.66
C LEU A 13 45.23 -5.35 5.60
N VAL A 14 44.76 -6.57 5.88
CA VAL A 14 43.69 -7.21 5.13
C VAL A 14 42.43 -6.42 5.40
N CYS A 15 42.07 -5.51 4.50
CA CYS A 15 40.76 -4.90 4.45
C CYS A 15 39.73 -6.00 4.21
N LEU A 16 39.10 -6.50 5.29
CA LEU A 16 37.85 -7.24 5.23
C LEU A 16 36.77 -6.29 4.73
N ILE A 17 36.61 -6.25 3.41
CA ILE A 17 35.44 -5.66 2.76
C ILE A 17 34.29 -6.62 3.04
N PHE A 18 33.65 -6.49 4.21
CA PHE A 18 32.29 -7.00 4.37
C PHE A 18 31.43 -6.16 3.43
N GLY A 19 31.26 -6.64 2.20
CA GLY A 19 30.29 -6.09 1.27
C GLY A 19 28.92 -6.26 1.92
N THR A 20 28.40 -5.17 2.48
CA THR A 20 26.97 -5.05 2.74
C THR A 20 26.32 -4.98 1.36
N GLU A 21 26.00 -6.14 0.78
CA GLU A 21 24.99 -6.18 -0.28
C GLU A 21 23.69 -5.77 0.38
N ALA A 22 23.41 -4.46 0.36
CA ALA A 22 22.06 -3.99 0.52
C ALA A 22 21.27 -4.74 -0.55
N MET A 23 20.46 -5.70 -0.13
CA MET A 23 19.41 -6.25 -0.98
C MET A 23 18.55 -5.05 -1.34
N ALA A 24 18.80 -4.46 -2.51
CA ALA A 24 17.87 -3.53 -3.09
C ALA A 24 16.60 -4.36 -3.32
N GLU A 25 15.64 -4.22 -2.41
CA GLU A 25 14.30 -4.71 -2.60
C GLU A 25 13.76 -3.94 -3.80
N HIS A 26 13.93 -4.51 -5.00
CA HIS A 26 13.15 -4.07 -6.14
C HIS A 26 11.74 -4.58 -5.87
N PRO A 27 10.76 -3.71 -5.60
CA PRO A 27 9.38 -4.15 -5.63
C PRO A 27 9.19 -4.82 -6.98
N GLY A 28 8.83 -6.11 -6.96
CA GLY A 28 8.64 -6.88 -8.17
C GLY A 28 7.70 -6.12 -9.08
N LYS A 29 7.94 -6.18 -10.40
CA LYS A 29 7.04 -5.54 -11.38
C LYS A 29 5.60 -5.96 -11.06
N PRO A 30 4.62 -5.04 -11.12
CA PRO A 30 3.23 -5.41 -10.87
C PRO A 30 2.83 -6.58 -11.76
N LEU A 31 2.15 -7.57 -11.16
CA LEU A 31 1.69 -8.77 -11.86
C LEU A 31 0.28 -8.62 -12.41
N LEU A 32 -0.48 -7.68 -11.85
CA LEU A 32 -1.84 -7.35 -12.25
C LEU A 32 -1.83 -5.98 -12.93
N THR A 33 -2.64 -5.81 -13.97
CA THR A 33 -3.01 -4.48 -14.45
C THR A 33 -3.82 -3.74 -13.39
N VAL A 34 -3.84 -2.40 -13.45
CA VAL A 34 -4.70 -1.59 -12.56
C VAL A 34 -6.14 -2.05 -12.66
N LYS A 35 -6.63 -2.29 -13.89
CA LYS A 35 -8.01 -2.76 -14.12
C LYS A 35 -8.31 -4.10 -13.46
N GLN A 36 -7.38 -5.05 -13.50
CA GLN A 36 -7.55 -6.34 -12.83
C GLN A 36 -7.61 -6.17 -11.31
N LEU A 37 -6.71 -5.38 -10.72
CA LEU A 37 -6.69 -5.13 -9.28
C LEU A 37 -7.97 -4.41 -8.82
N MET A 38 -8.39 -3.38 -9.56
CA MET A 38 -9.62 -2.63 -9.27
C MET A 38 -10.84 -3.55 -9.31
N ASN A 39 -11.01 -4.32 -10.39
CA ASN A 39 -12.21 -5.14 -10.57
C ASN A 39 -12.25 -6.37 -9.65
N ALA A 40 -11.10 -7.00 -9.40
CA ALA A 40 -11.05 -8.26 -8.66
C ALA A 40 -10.99 -8.05 -7.14
N VAL A 41 -10.47 -6.91 -6.66
CA VAL A 41 -10.26 -6.67 -5.24
C VAL A 41 -11.01 -5.42 -4.78
N ILE A 42 -10.72 -4.24 -5.34
CA ILE A 42 -11.29 -2.97 -4.85
C ILE A 42 -12.81 -2.98 -4.96
N THR A 43 -13.37 -3.24 -6.15
CA THR A 43 -14.83 -3.21 -6.38
C THR A 43 -15.63 -4.12 -5.43
N PRO A 44 -15.33 -5.43 -5.27
CA PRO A 44 -16.12 -6.27 -4.36
C PRO A 44 -15.92 -5.92 -2.88
N THR A 45 -14.73 -5.45 -2.49
CA THR A 45 -14.44 -5.11 -1.09
C THR A 45 -15.10 -3.80 -0.68
N THR A 46 -15.03 -2.76 -1.51
CA THR A 46 -15.79 -1.52 -1.26
C THR A 46 -17.30 -1.74 -1.34
N GLY A 47 -17.77 -2.64 -2.23
CA GLY A 47 -19.15 -3.10 -2.24
C GLY A 47 -19.60 -3.76 -0.92
N SER A 48 -18.70 -4.50 -0.25
CA SER A 48 -18.98 -5.07 1.07
C SER A 48 -19.04 -4.01 2.17
N ILE A 49 -18.24 -2.94 2.05
CA ILE A 49 -18.26 -1.81 3.00
C ILE A 49 -19.54 -0.98 2.83
N TRP A 50 -19.87 -0.56 1.60
CA TRP A 50 -21.05 0.27 1.33
C TRP A 50 -22.37 -0.50 1.42
N GLY A 51 -22.34 -1.82 1.23
CA GLY A 51 -23.49 -2.69 1.38
C GLY A 51 -23.75 -3.15 2.82
N ALA A 52 -22.90 -2.75 3.78
CA ALA A 52 -23.05 -3.14 5.17
C ALA A 52 -24.21 -2.38 5.84
N SER A 53 -25.16 -3.12 6.40
CA SER A 53 -26.30 -2.57 7.14
C SER A 53 -26.87 -3.62 8.09
N ASP A 54 -27.44 -3.19 9.20
CA ASP A 54 -28.08 -4.04 10.21
C ASP A 54 -27.14 -5.14 10.73
N LEU A 55 -25.91 -4.76 11.09
CA LEU A 55 -24.84 -5.68 11.48
C LEU A 55 -25.05 -6.15 12.94
N LYS A 56 -25.42 -7.43 13.12
CA LYS A 56 -25.77 -8.00 14.44
C LYS A 56 -24.72 -8.90 15.04
N THR A 57 -23.94 -9.57 14.20
CA THR A 57 -23.03 -10.65 14.62
C THR A 57 -21.58 -10.24 14.40
N ASP A 58 -20.69 -10.80 15.22
CA ASP A 58 -19.25 -10.57 15.06
C ASP A 58 -18.74 -10.94 13.66
N ALA A 59 -19.29 -12.00 13.06
CA ALA A 59 -18.95 -12.42 11.70
C ALA A 59 -19.32 -11.38 10.63
N GLN A 60 -20.46 -10.70 10.79
CA GLN A 60 -20.87 -9.62 9.87
C GLN A 60 -19.92 -8.43 9.98
N TRP A 61 -19.58 -8.01 11.19
CA TRP A 61 -18.62 -6.95 11.41
C TRP A 61 -17.22 -7.31 10.90
N GLN A 62 -16.77 -8.54 11.16
CA GLN A 62 -15.49 -9.04 10.68
C GLN A 62 -15.43 -9.07 9.14
N THR A 63 -16.55 -9.33 8.47
CA THR A 63 -16.61 -9.25 7.00
C THR A 63 -16.29 -7.83 6.49
N VAL A 64 -16.80 -6.80 7.15
CA VAL A 64 -16.50 -5.40 6.81
C VAL A 64 -15.05 -5.04 7.13
N GLU A 65 -14.52 -5.49 8.28
CA GLU A 65 -13.11 -5.30 8.64
C GLU A 65 -12.17 -5.93 7.60
N HIS A 66 -12.43 -7.19 7.21
CA HIS A 66 -11.66 -7.88 6.19
C HIS A 66 -11.73 -7.16 4.83
N ALA A 67 -12.89 -6.63 4.47
CA ALA A 67 -13.04 -5.84 3.26
C ALA A 67 -12.17 -4.56 3.30
N ALA A 68 -12.17 -3.84 4.42
CA ALA A 68 -11.33 -2.65 4.60
C ALA A 68 -9.83 -2.99 4.58
N LEU A 69 -9.41 -4.09 5.21
CA LEU A 69 -8.03 -4.59 5.13
C LEU A 69 -7.63 -4.95 3.69
N ALA A 70 -8.54 -5.53 2.91
CA ALA A 70 -8.30 -5.84 1.50
C ALA A 70 -8.18 -4.56 0.65
N VAL A 71 -8.95 -3.51 0.94
CA VAL A 71 -8.77 -2.19 0.31
C VAL A 71 -7.38 -1.62 0.62
N ILE A 72 -6.92 -1.70 1.87
CA ILE A 72 -5.57 -1.25 2.25
C ILE A 72 -4.49 -2.04 1.50
N ALA A 73 -4.60 -3.36 1.46
CA ALA A 73 -3.64 -4.22 0.75
C ALA A 73 -3.61 -3.91 -0.75
N ALA A 74 -4.78 -3.74 -1.37
CA ALA A 74 -4.89 -3.36 -2.77
C ALA A 74 -4.35 -1.94 -3.03
N GLY A 75 -4.60 -0.98 -2.13
CA GLY A 75 -4.02 0.37 -2.22
C GLY A 75 -2.49 0.35 -2.16
N ASN A 76 -1.90 -0.49 -1.31
CA ASN A 76 -0.45 -0.67 -1.27
C ASN A 76 0.09 -1.22 -2.61
N LEU A 77 -0.60 -2.17 -3.24
CA LEU A 77 -0.22 -2.65 -4.58
C LEU A 77 -0.40 -1.56 -5.65
N LEU A 78 -1.50 -0.82 -5.58
CA LEU A 78 -1.86 0.25 -6.52
C LEU A 78 -0.86 1.42 -6.48
N SER A 79 -0.13 1.60 -5.37
CA SER A 79 0.95 2.59 -5.25
C SER A 79 2.04 2.44 -6.32
N SER A 80 2.25 1.22 -6.82
CA SER A 80 3.25 0.90 -7.86
C SER A 80 2.66 0.86 -9.27
N GLY A 81 1.36 1.15 -9.41
CA GLY A 81 0.63 1.01 -10.67
C GLY A 81 0.31 -0.45 -10.99
N GLY A 82 0.31 -0.78 -12.28
CA GLY A 82 -0.04 -2.12 -12.77
C GLY A 82 0.85 -2.60 -13.91
N ALA A 83 0.59 -3.82 -14.37
CA ALA A 83 1.35 -4.52 -15.40
C ALA A 83 1.12 -3.98 -16.82
N GLY A 84 0.11 -3.12 -17.01
CA GLY A 84 -0.23 -2.52 -18.29
C GLY A 84 0.78 -1.47 -18.74
N GLU A 85 0.81 -1.22 -20.06
CA GLU A 85 1.69 -0.22 -20.65
C GLU A 85 1.43 1.17 -20.03
N GLY A 86 2.49 1.78 -19.49
CA GLY A 86 2.43 3.10 -18.87
C GLY A 86 1.78 3.16 -17.48
N GLU A 87 1.23 2.07 -16.94
CA GLU A 87 0.55 2.10 -15.63
C GLU A 87 1.52 2.39 -14.46
N VAL A 88 2.74 1.86 -14.50
CA VAL A 88 3.78 2.20 -13.51
C VAL A 88 4.15 3.68 -13.56
N ALA A 89 4.31 4.24 -14.78
CA ALA A 89 4.62 5.66 -14.95
C ALA A 89 3.44 6.55 -14.53
N MET A 90 2.20 6.10 -14.76
CA MET A 90 0.99 6.77 -14.30
C MET A 90 0.93 6.82 -12.78
N ALA A 91 1.26 5.73 -12.09
CA ALA A 91 1.26 5.69 -10.64
C ALA A 91 2.34 6.57 -9.99
N ALA A 92 3.42 6.89 -10.71
CA ALA A 92 4.46 7.80 -10.22
C ALA A 92 3.99 9.27 -10.07
N ASN A 93 2.79 9.62 -10.57
CA ASN A 93 2.25 10.96 -10.41
C ASN A 93 1.87 11.26 -8.94
N GLY A 94 2.16 12.47 -8.47
CA GLY A 94 1.89 12.87 -7.08
C GLY A 94 0.40 12.86 -6.71
N GLU A 95 -0.49 13.21 -7.65
CA GLU A 95 -1.94 13.17 -7.43
C GLU A 95 -2.44 11.72 -7.28
N TRP A 96 -1.94 10.78 -8.09
CA TRP A 96 -2.22 9.35 -7.93
C TRP A 96 -1.90 8.87 -6.51
N GLN A 97 -0.69 9.17 -6.03
CA GLN A 97 -0.26 8.80 -4.68
C GLN A 97 -1.15 9.45 -3.61
N THR A 98 -1.53 10.71 -3.83
CA THR A 98 -2.41 11.45 -2.91
C THR A 98 -3.78 10.79 -2.79
N TYR A 99 -4.45 10.52 -3.91
CA TYR A 99 -5.76 9.88 -3.89
C TYR A 99 -5.70 8.45 -3.35
N ASN A 100 -4.67 7.68 -3.71
CA ASN A 100 -4.48 6.33 -3.18
C ASN A 100 -4.27 6.33 -1.66
N ASN A 101 -3.47 7.24 -1.13
CA ASN A 101 -3.25 7.36 0.31
C ASN A 101 -4.53 7.79 1.05
N GLN A 102 -5.30 8.71 0.48
CA GLN A 102 -6.60 9.10 1.04
C GLN A 102 -7.59 7.92 1.10
N MET A 103 -7.62 7.08 0.06
CA MET A 103 -8.41 5.84 0.07
C MET A 103 -7.95 4.88 1.17
N ILE A 104 -6.64 4.68 1.33
CA ILE A 104 -6.07 3.83 2.39
C ILE A 104 -6.44 4.39 3.78
N ASP A 105 -6.29 5.69 3.99
CA ASP A 105 -6.63 6.34 5.27
C ASP A 105 -8.12 6.23 5.59
N ALA A 106 -8.99 6.36 4.59
CA ALA A 106 -10.42 6.14 4.76
C ALA A 106 -10.75 4.68 5.09
N ALA A 107 -10.08 3.70 4.46
CA ALA A 107 -10.23 2.30 4.82
C ALA A 107 -9.78 2.00 6.26
N ARG A 108 -8.75 2.70 6.77
CA ARG A 108 -8.41 2.62 8.20
C ARG A 108 -9.50 3.19 9.10
N GLN A 109 -10.16 4.28 8.70
CA GLN A 109 -11.30 4.82 9.44
C GLN A 109 -12.50 3.85 9.45
N VAL A 110 -12.71 3.09 8.37
CA VAL A 110 -13.72 2.01 8.34
C VAL A 110 -13.42 0.96 9.41
N ILE A 111 -12.15 0.56 9.56
CA ILE A 111 -11.74 -0.40 10.61
C ILE A 111 -12.04 0.16 12.01
N GLU A 112 -11.77 1.45 12.25
CA GLU A 112 -12.08 2.06 13.55
C GLU A 112 -13.60 2.11 13.82
N ALA A 113 -14.44 2.40 12.82
CA ALA A 113 -15.89 2.31 12.95
C ALA A 113 -16.38 0.88 13.25
N VAL A 114 -15.77 -0.13 12.59
CA VAL A 114 -16.07 -1.55 12.84
C VAL A 114 -15.71 -1.98 14.26
N LYS A 115 -14.55 -1.55 14.77
CA LYS A 115 -14.12 -1.81 16.16
C LYS A 115 -15.05 -1.14 17.17
N ALA A 116 -15.52 0.06 16.86
CA ALA A 116 -16.48 0.80 17.68
C ALA A 116 -17.91 0.24 17.60
N ARG A 117 -18.19 -0.70 16.67
CA ARG A 117 -19.54 -1.21 16.37
C ARG A 117 -20.52 -0.08 16.03
N ASP A 118 -20.03 0.90 15.27
CA ASP A 118 -20.77 2.12 14.94
C ASP A 118 -21.18 2.12 13.45
N GLU A 119 -22.42 1.72 13.17
CA GLU A 119 -22.96 1.65 11.81
C GLU A 119 -23.16 3.05 11.19
N ASP A 120 -23.53 4.05 12.00
CA ASP A 120 -23.71 5.43 11.52
C ASP A 120 -22.35 6.00 11.09
N LYS A 121 -21.31 5.77 11.89
CA LYS A 121 -19.95 6.19 11.54
C LYS A 121 -19.41 5.41 10.34
N LEU A 122 -19.70 4.12 10.24
CA LEU A 122 -19.34 3.30 9.08
C LEU A 122 -19.95 3.90 7.80
N PHE A 123 -21.25 4.24 7.83
CA PHE A 123 -21.94 4.87 6.72
C PHE A 123 -21.36 6.25 6.38
N GLU A 124 -21.08 7.09 7.38
CA GLU A 124 -20.46 8.41 7.20
C GLU A 124 -19.08 8.29 6.53
N VAL A 125 -18.19 7.44 7.05
CA VAL A 125 -16.84 7.23 6.52
C VAL A 125 -16.90 6.67 5.09
N GLY A 126 -17.77 5.68 4.84
CA GLY A 126 -17.94 5.09 3.53
C GLY A 126 -18.30 6.12 2.46
N ASN A 127 -19.22 7.04 2.75
CA ASN A 127 -19.69 8.03 1.79
C ASN A 127 -18.80 9.28 1.70
N ASN A 128 -18.27 9.75 2.83
CA ASN A 128 -17.64 11.07 2.89
C ASN A 128 -16.10 11.01 2.89
N ALA A 129 -15.50 9.88 3.26
CA ALA A 129 -14.05 9.71 3.27
C ALA A 129 -13.57 8.71 2.21
N LEU A 130 -14.25 7.56 2.04
CA LEU A 130 -13.79 6.49 1.15
C LEU A 130 -14.17 6.73 -0.32
N TYR A 131 -15.40 7.17 -0.59
CA TYR A 131 -15.88 7.40 -1.95
C TYR A 131 -15.14 8.55 -2.69
N PRO A 132 -14.93 9.75 -2.11
CA PRO A 132 -14.35 10.88 -2.83
C PRO A 132 -12.96 10.64 -3.48
N PRO A 133 -11.96 10.00 -2.82
CA PRO A 133 -10.67 9.76 -3.47
C PRO A 133 -10.77 8.77 -4.65
N CYS A 134 -11.75 7.85 -4.62
CA CYS A 134 -11.99 6.94 -5.74
C CYS A 134 -12.44 7.73 -6.98
N GLU A 135 -13.43 8.60 -6.80
CA GLU A 135 -13.95 9.44 -7.89
C GLU A 135 -12.89 10.40 -8.43
N ALA A 136 -12.15 11.08 -7.54
CA ALA A 136 -11.07 11.99 -7.95
C ALA A 136 -9.97 11.28 -8.75
N CYS A 137 -9.53 10.10 -8.30
CA CYS A 137 -8.56 9.30 -9.03
C CYS A 137 -9.09 8.86 -10.40
N HIS A 138 -10.34 8.39 -10.46
CA HIS A 138 -10.95 7.94 -11.71
C HIS A 138 -11.14 9.09 -12.70
N GLN A 139 -11.57 10.27 -12.27
CA GLN A 139 -11.70 11.44 -13.14
C GLN A 139 -10.38 11.83 -13.81
N THR A 140 -9.25 11.66 -13.13
CA THR A 140 -7.92 11.98 -13.66
C THR A 140 -7.31 10.85 -14.50
N TYR A 141 -7.43 9.60 -14.06
CA TYR A 141 -6.62 8.49 -14.58
C TYR A 141 -7.41 7.36 -15.25
N GLN A 142 -8.71 7.27 -15.02
CA GLN A 142 -9.55 6.30 -15.71
C GLN A 142 -9.91 6.87 -17.09
N LYS A 143 -9.08 6.54 -18.10
CA LYS A 143 -9.37 6.89 -19.49
C LYS A 143 -10.78 6.43 -19.90
N ARG A 144 -11.51 7.30 -20.62
CA ARG A 144 -12.63 6.89 -21.48
C ARG A 144 -12.14 6.06 -22.65
#